data_AF-A0A1N6N284-F1
#
_entry.id   AF-A0A1N6N284-F1
#
_cell.length_a   1.000
_cell.length_b   1.000
_cell.length_c   1.000
_cell.angle_alpha   90.00
_cell.angle_beta   90.00
_cell.angle_gamma   90.00
#
_symmetry.space_group_name_H-M   'P 1'
#
loop_
_entity.id
_entity.type
_entity.pdbx_description
1 polymer ?
#
loop_
_entity_poly.entity_id
_entity_poly.type
_entity_poly.pdbx_seq_one_letter_code
_entity_poly.pdbx_strand_id
1 'polypeptide(L)'
;MDNKNRIFKIKEECDKILDFHMWYNYPDNVFWPIINLMDVDDEDFLIEVYSSVSDRYLDILTDSSIILPIIESSQSVNLINYIKSISDKKKYVIDDILILDMESALFVNYEELENRLKAKEFENIYMSLKKFTIDALNKDQCYDEIVKTLDFIVGFSKNNKHEYFSYVSVYWLGLYLYNSILKFKNREEIRSYKEMLSGLFPCGKF
;
A
#
# COMPACT_ATOMS: atom_id res chain seq x y z
N MET A 1 7.78 -6.95 31.99
CA MET A 1 7.96 -5.60 32.59
C MET A 1 6.57 -5.06 32.86
N ASP A 2 6.31 -4.47 34.02
CA ASP A 2 4.98 -3.91 34.34
C ASP A 2 4.60 -2.77 33.37
N ASN A 3 3.32 -2.66 33.00
CA ASN A 3 2.84 -1.70 31.99
C ASN A 3 3.08 -0.25 32.43
N LYS A 4 2.95 0.07 33.72
CA LYS A 4 3.24 1.42 34.23
C LYS A 4 4.72 1.77 34.12
N ASN A 5 5.59 0.81 34.43
CA ASN A 5 7.04 0.98 34.27
C ASN A 5 7.42 1.11 32.78
N ARG A 6 6.69 0.45 31.88
CA ARG A 6 6.90 0.56 30.43
C ARG A 6 6.50 1.94 29.91
N ILE A 7 5.32 2.43 30.28
CA ILE A 7 4.86 3.79 29.94
C ILE A 7 5.84 4.83 30.49
N PHE A 8 6.35 4.64 31.71
CA PHE A 8 7.36 5.53 32.27
C PHE A 8 8.62 5.61 31.41
N LYS A 9 9.18 4.46 30.99
CA LYS A 9 10.35 4.41 30.12
C LYS A 9 10.10 5.01 28.73
N ILE A 10 8.91 4.78 28.16
CA ILE A 10 8.53 5.41 26.88
C ILE A 10 8.61 6.94 27.02
N LYS A 11 8.10 7.51 28.12
CA LYS A 11 8.19 8.95 28.39
C LYS A 11 9.63 9.43 28.55
N GLU A 12 10.48 8.68 29.24
CA GLU A 12 11.91 9.00 29.37
C GLU A 12 12.63 9.02 28.01
N GLU A 13 12.34 8.08 27.13
CA GLU A 13 12.91 8.08 25.78
C GLU A 13 12.38 9.25 24.94
N CYS A 14 11.10 9.59 25.06
CA CYS A 14 10.55 10.79 24.42
C CYS A 14 11.23 12.07 24.91
N ASP A 15 11.44 12.22 26.22
CA ASP A 15 12.13 13.39 26.78
C ASP A 15 13.55 13.55 26.18
N LYS A 16 14.30 12.46 26.04
CA LYS A 16 15.63 12.49 25.39
C LYS A 16 15.56 12.95 23.94
N ILE A 17 14.52 12.57 23.21
CA ILE A 17 14.33 12.96 21.81
C ILE A 17 13.97 14.45 21.71
N LEU A 18 13.10 14.94 22.60
CA LEU A 18 12.71 16.36 22.66
C LEU A 18 13.89 17.31 22.94
N ASP A 19 14.96 16.82 23.58
CA ASP A 19 16.18 17.59 23.81
C ASP A 19 16.94 17.90 22.49
N PHE A 20 16.66 17.18 21.40
CA PHE A 20 17.26 17.44 20.09
C PHE A 20 16.37 18.36 19.25
N HIS A 21 16.94 19.47 18.79
CA HIS A 21 16.27 20.33 17.82
C HIS A 21 16.11 19.61 16.47
N MET A 22 14.93 19.71 15.85
CA MET A 22 14.58 18.98 14.60
C MET A 22 14.78 17.47 14.71
N TRP A 23 14.43 16.88 15.86
CA TRP A 23 14.53 15.44 16.09
C TRP A 23 13.87 14.58 15.01
N TYR A 24 12.83 15.08 14.33
CA TYR A 24 12.14 14.42 13.20
C TYR A 24 13.00 14.23 11.95
N ASN A 25 14.18 14.87 11.85
CA ASN A 25 15.12 14.68 10.73
C ASN A 25 16.18 13.61 11.02
N TYR A 26 16.15 12.99 12.19
CA TYR A 26 17.13 12.00 12.58
C TYR A 26 16.80 10.63 11.95
N PRO A 27 17.81 9.75 11.76
CA PRO A 27 17.56 8.44 11.21
C PRO A 27 16.67 7.59 12.13
N ASP A 28 15.91 6.66 11.54
CA ASP A 28 14.91 5.83 12.25
C ASP A 28 15.45 5.12 13.50
N ASN A 29 16.75 4.83 13.53
CA ASN A 29 17.41 4.16 14.64
C ASN A 29 17.36 4.93 15.97
N VAL A 30 17.17 6.26 15.94
CA VAL A 30 17.00 7.08 17.15
C VAL A 30 15.68 6.74 17.85
N PHE A 31 14.68 6.27 17.11
CA PHE A 31 13.37 5.92 17.63
C PHE A 31 13.25 4.45 18.06
N TRP A 32 14.19 3.58 17.67
CA TRP A 32 14.17 2.15 18.00
C TRP A 32 14.00 1.82 19.49
N PRO A 33 14.57 2.59 20.45
CA PRO A 33 14.30 2.34 21.86
C PRO A 33 12.80 2.46 22.21
N ILE A 34 12.09 3.43 21.64
CA ILE A 34 10.64 3.59 21.81
C ILE A 34 9.91 2.45 21.11
N ILE A 35 10.27 2.14 19.86
CA ILE A 35 9.65 1.06 19.09
C ILE A 35 9.77 -0.27 19.82
N ASN A 36 10.95 -0.64 20.33
CA ASN A 36 11.15 -1.87 21.10
C ASN A 36 10.33 -1.89 22.41
N LEU A 37 10.08 -0.72 23.01
CA LEU A 37 9.21 -0.59 24.18
C LEU A 37 7.73 -0.66 23.81
N MET A 38 7.35 -0.43 22.57
CA MET A 38 5.95 -0.47 22.12
C MET A 38 5.63 -1.71 21.28
N ASP A 39 6.63 -2.42 20.77
CA ASP A 39 6.46 -3.64 19.96
C ASP A 39 6.04 -4.81 20.87
N VAL A 40 4.75 -4.84 21.18
CA VAL A 40 4.10 -5.84 22.01
C VAL A 40 2.78 -6.24 21.39
N ASP A 41 2.45 -7.53 21.53
CA ASP A 41 1.16 -8.08 21.13
C ASP A 41 0.11 -7.86 22.25
N ASP A 42 -0.11 -6.59 22.60
CA ASP A 42 -1.08 -6.15 23.61
C ASP A 42 -1.69 -4.81 23.19
N GLU A 43 -2.80 -4.89 22.46
CA GLU A 43 -3.55 -3.74 21.93
C GLU A 43 -4.09 -2.83 23.04
N ASP A 44 -4.53 -3.40 24.17
CA ASP A 44 -5.05 -2.63 25.31
C ASP A 44 -3.94 -1.76 25.91
N PHE A 45 -2.73 -2.32 26.03
CA PHE A 45 -1.55 -1.56 26.45
C PHE A 45 -1.22 -0.43 25.45
N LEU A 46 -1.25 -0.69 24.15
CA LEU A 46 -0.95 0.33 23.14
C LEU A 46 -1.93 1.50 23.24
N ILE A 47 -3.24 1.20 23.32
CA ILE A 47 -4.28 2.22 23.51
C ILE A 47 -4.05 2.97 24.84
N GLU A 48 -3.67 2.28 25.91
CA GLU A 48 -3.32 2.91 27.20
C GLU A 48 -2.17 3.91 27.06
N VAL A 49 -1.11 3.57 26.32
CA VAL A 49 0.03 4.48 26.06
C VAL A 49 -0.46 5.76 25.40
N TYR A 50 -1.14 5.67 24.26
CA TYR A 50 -1.61 6.85 23.52
C TYR A 50 -2.67 7.66 24.27
N SER A 51 -3.47 7.02 25.13
CA SER A 51 -4.50 7.71 25.92
C SER A 51 -3.97 8.51 27.11
N SER A 52 -2.78 8.16 27.62
CA SER A 52 -2.28 8.61 28.93
C SER A 52 -1.07 9.55 28.88
N VAL A 53 -0.50 9.77 27.69
CA VAL A 53 0.65 10.66 27.49
C VAL A 53 0.22 12.11 27.20
N SER A 54 1.10 13.07 27.51
CA SER A 54 0.90 14.48 27.16
C SER A 54 1.05 14.73 25.66
N ASP A 55 0.50 15.83 25.16
CA ASP A 55 0.55 16.20 23.73
C ASP A 55 1.98 16.23 23.18
N ARG A 56 2.94 16.81 23.91
CA ARG A 56 4.37 16.83 23.53
C ARG A 56 5.00 15.44 23.28
N TYR A 57 4.44 14.39 23.87
CA TYR A 57 4.91 13.02 23.67
C TYR A 57 4.13 12.32 22.58
N LEU A 58 2.84 12.63 22.44
CA LEU A 58 2.09 12.20 21.28
C LEU A 58 2.79 12.66 20.00
N ASP A 59 3.29 13.90 19.97
CA ASP A 59 4.07 14.43 18.84
C ASP A 59 5.20 13.50 18.39
N ILE A 60 5.86 12.79 19.32
CA ILE A 60 6.88 11.79 19.00
C ILE A 60 6.27 10.42 18.69
N LEU A 61 5.33 9.95 19.52
CA LEU A 61 4.79 8.60 19.39
C LEU A 61 3.96 8.39 18.13
N THR A 62 3.45 9.46 17.53
CA THR A 62 2.74 9.43 16.26
C THR A 62 3.64 9.77 15.08
N ASP A 63 4.95 9.91 15.28
CA ASP A 63 5.90 9.99 14.17
C ASP A 63 5.84 8.70 13.33
N SER A 64 5.89 8.83 12.00
CA SER A 64 5.71 7.70 11.08
C SER A 64 6.77 6.61 11.26
N SER A 65 8.00 7.00 11.62
CA SER A 65 9.09 6.05 11.92
C SER A 65 8.84 5.27 13.21
N ILE A 66 7.92 5.71 14.07
CA ILE A 66 7.48 4.97 15.28
C ILE A 66 6.17 4.25 15.04
N ILE A 67 5.12 4.95 14.65
CA ILE A 67 3.77 4.40 14.70
C ILE A 67 3.52 3.38 13.59
N LEU A 68 4.10 3.55 12.39
CA LEU A 68 3.90 2.60 11.29
C LEU A 68 4.46 1.22 11.64
N PRO A 69 5.71 1.05 12.13
CA PRO A 69 6.20 -0.26 12.59
C PRO A 69 5.34 -0.91 13.68
N ILE A 70 4.80 -0.12 14.61
CA ILE A 70 3.95 -0.63 15.69
C ILE A 70 2.59 -1.10 15.16
N ILE A 71 2.02 -0.37 14.20
CA ILE A 71 0.77 -0.75 13.53
C ILE A 71 0.98 -1.98 12.64
N GLU A 72 2.10 -2.04 11.94
CA GLU A 72 2.51 -3.19 11.12
C GLU A 72 2.75 -4.44 11.97
N SER A 73 3.34 -4.31 13.15
CA SER A 73 3.59 -5.46 14.02
C SER A 73 2.33 -5.92 14.77
N SER A 74 1.55 -4.99 15.29
CA SER A 74 0.33 -5.30 16.07
C SER A 74 -0.88 -5.66 15.22
N GLN A 75 -0.93 -5.21 13.95
CA GLN A 75 -2.07 -5.40 13.04
C GLN A 75 -3.42 -5.02 13.68
N SER A 76 -3.40 -4.03 14.57
CA SER A 76 -4.48 -3.73 15.50
C SER A 76 -5.43 -2.67 14.93
N VAL A 77 -6.63 -3.12 14.55
CA VAL A 77 -7.69 -2.25 14.03
C VAL A 77 -8.26 -1.32 15.12
N ASN A 78 -8.33 -1.76 16.39
CA ASN A 78 -8.85 -0.89 17.44
C ASN A 78 -7.85 0.21 17.80
N LEU A 79 -6.54 -0.04 17.71
CA LEU A 79 -5.53 1.01 17.85
C LEU A 79 -5.70 2.08 16.77
N ILE A 80 -5.93 1.73 15.50
CA ILE A 80 -6.15 2.72 14.43
C ILE A 80 -7.43 3.51 14.65
N ASN A 81 -8.53 2.83 15.00
CA ASN A 81 -9.78 3.50 15.33
C ASN A 81 -9.61 4.45 16.53
N TYR A 82 -8.77 4.07 17.49
CA TYR A 82 -8.42 4.92 18.62
C TYR A 82 -7.62 6.15 18.20
N ILE A 83 -6.57 5.99 17.39
CA ILE A 83 -5.73 7.09 16.87
C ILE A 83 -6.57 8.06 16.04
N LYS A 84 -7.50 7.57 15.20
CA LYS A 84 -8.51 8.41 14.51
C LYS A 84 -9.38 9.21 15.49
N SER A 85 -9.81 8.59 16.58
CA SER A 85 -10.60 9.30 17.60
C SER A 85 -9.80 10.39 18.32
N ILE A 86 -8.47 10.26 18.39
CA ILE A 86 -7.57 11.30 18.90
C ILE A 86 -7.39 12.39 17.85
N SER A 87 -7.21 12.05 16.57
CA SER A 87 -7.04 13.04 15.48
C SER A 87 -8.25 13.98 15.40
N ASP A 88 -9.48 13.46 15.55
CA ASP A 88 -10.69 14.27 15.62
C ASP A 88 -10.66 15.33 16.74
N LYS A 89 -9.97 15.03 17.86
CA LYS A 89 -9.85 15.90 19.03
C LYS A 89 -8.61 16.79 19.02
N LYS A 90 -7.50 16.32 18.42
CA LYS A 90 -6.16 16.91 18.47
C LYS A 90 -5.51 16.96 17.09
N LYS A 91 -6.18 17.62 16.14
CA LYS A 91 -5.78 17.73 14.73
C LYS A 91 -4.39 18.32 14.47
N TYR A 92 -3.79 18.99 15.46
CA TYR A 92 -2.45 19.57 15.34
C TYR A 92 -1.32 18.56 15.64
N VAL A 93 -1.67 17.37 16.15
CA VAL A 93 -0.74 16.31 16.55
C VAL A 93 -0.71 15.17 15.53
N ILE A 94 -1.89 14.76 15.04
CA ILE A 94 -2.06 13.64 14.10
C ILE A 94 -2.72 14.20 12.85
N ASP A 95 -2.03 14.11 11.72
CA ASP A 95 -2.57 14.53 10.43
C ASP A 95 -3.30 13.40 9.71
N ASP A 96 -4.11 13.76 8.72
CA ASP A 96 -4.90 12.80 7.96
C ASP A 96 -3.97 11.86 7.18
N ILE A 97 -2.88 12.31 6.55
CA ILE A 97 -1.97 11.46 5.75
C ILE A 97 -1.42 10.30 6.57
N LEU A 98 -1.05 10.53 7.82
CA LEU A 98 -0.64 9.47 8.72
C LEU A 98 -1.77 8.46 8.99
N ILE A 99 -3.02 8.91 9.17
CA ILE A 99 -4.19 8.01 9.29
C ILE A 99 -4.29 7.14 8.04
N LEU A 100 -4.14 7.76 6.87
CA LEU A 100 -4.16 7.10 5.59
C LEU A 100 -3.05 6.04 5.54
N ASP A 101 -1.82 6.38 5.89
CA ASP A 101 -0.66 5.49 5.94
C ASP A 101 -0.76 4.38 7.01
N MET A 102 -1.48 4.61 8.11
CA MET A 102 -1.76 3.57 9.12
C MET A 102 -2.86 2.59 8.67
N GLU A 103 -3.93 3.09 8.07
CA GLU A 103 -4.94 2.23 7.41
C GLU A 103 -4.36 1.47 6.25
N SER A 104 -3.45 2.12 5.58
CA SER A 104 -2.58 1.54 4.60
C SER A 104 -1.56 0.59 5.21
N ALA A 105 -1.06 0.78 6.41
CA ALA A 105 -0.22 -0.22 7.07
C ALA A 105 -1.06 -1.47 7.45
N LEU A 106 -2.39 -1.33 7.61
CA LEU A 106 -3.32 -2.49 7.61
C LEU A 106 -3.51 -3.10 6.21
N PHE A 107 -3.19 -2.37 5.14
CA PHE A 107 -3.48 -2.68 3.73
C PHE A 107 -2.46 -2.00 2.79
N VAL A 108 -1.17 -2.36 2.75
CA VAL A 108 -0.06 -1.48 2.24
C VAL A 108 -0.48 -0.41 1.17
N ASN A 109 -0.75 0.83 1.61
CA ASN A 109 -0.99 2.16 0.95
C ASN A 109 -2.25 2.45 0.09
N TYR A 110 -3.42 2.80 0.68
CA TYR A 110 -4.70 3.07 0.00
C TYR A 110 -5.34 4.48 0.15
N GLU A 111 -4.90 5.30 1.09
CA GLU A 111 -5.81 6.33 1.62
C GLU A 111 -5.46 7.80 1.22
N GLU A 112 -4.25 8.16 0.73
CA GLU A 112 -3.94 9.53 0.24
C GLU A 112 -4.86 10.01 -0.90
N LEU A 113 -5.16 11.30 -1.09
CA LEU A 113 -5.90 11.73 -2.30
C LEU A 113 -5.10 11.40 -3.57
N GLU A 114 -3.77 11.50 -3.56
CA GLU A 114 -2.93 11.09 -4.69
C GLU A 114 -2.85 9.56 -4.82
N ASN A 115 -2.88 8.78 -3.74
CA ASN A 115 -2.96 7.30 -3.80
C ASN A 115 -4.38 6.78 -4.05
N ARG A 116 -5.42 7.52 -3.69
CA ARG A 116 -6.83 7.32 -4.04
C ARG A 116 -7.07 7.77 -5.46
N LEU A 117 -6.43 8.84 -5.93
CA LEU A 117 -6.47 9.27 -7.33
C LEU A 117 -5.62 8.34 -8.18
N LYS A 118 -4.45 7.90 -7.73
CA LYS A 118 -3.66 6.83 -8.38
C LYS A 118 -4.38 5.49 -8.30
N ALA A 119 -5.06 5.15 -7.20
CA ALA A 119 -5.87 3.94 -7.08
C ALA A 119 -7.14 4.02 -7.91
N LYS A 120 -7.74 5.21 -8.07
CA LYS A 120 -8.93 5.45 -8.89
C LYS A 120 -8.58 5.60 -10.36
N GLU A 121 -7.44 6.19 -10.69
CA GLU A 121 -6.85 6.25 -12.03
C GLU A 121 -6.41 4.84 -12.43
N PHE A 122 -5.77 4.09 -11.52
CA PHE A 122 -5.56 2.65 -11.63
C PHE A 122 -6.88 1.91 -11.84
N GLU A 123 -7.90 2.12 -11.00
CA GLU A 123 -9.20 1.46 -11.10
C GLU A 123 -9.85 1.76 -12.46
N ASN A 124 -9.80 3.01 -12.93
CA ASN A 124 -10.34 3.41 -14.23
C ASN A 124 -9.58 2.76 -15.38
N ILE A 125 -8.24 2.80 -15.36
CA ILE A 125 -7.37 2.19 -16.38
C ILE A 125 -7.57 0.66 -16.37
N TYR A 126 -7.67 0.05 -15.19
CA TYR A 126 -7.95 -1.36 -14.97
C TYR A 126 -9.34 -1.77 -15.48
N MET A 127 -10.40 -1.06 -15.09
CA MET A 127 -11.76 -1.35 -15.52
C MET A 127 -11.94 -1.13 -17.02
N SER A 128 -11.22 -0.17 -17.62
CA SER A 128 -11.19 0.03 -19.08
C SER A 128 -10.54 -1.16 -19.78
N LEU A 129 -9.39 -1.62 -19.30
CA LEU A 129 -8.70 -2.80 -19.83
C LEU A 129 -9.56 -4.06 -19.68
N LYS A 130 -10.15 -4.27 -18.50
CA LYS A 130 -11.02 -5.41 -18.20
C LYS A 130 -12.27 -5.41 -19.09
N LYS A 131 -12.96 -4.28 -19.22
CA LYS A 131 -14.16 -4.16 -20.05
C LYS A 131 -13.84 -4.45 -21.52
N PHE A 132 -12.79 -3.82 -22.06
CA PHE A 132 -12.34 -4.07 -23.43
C PHE A 132 -12.01 -5.55 -23.66
N THR A 133 -11.29 -6.16 -22.70
CA THR A 133 -10.90 -7.57 -22.77
C THR A 133 -12.12 -8.50 -22.73
N ILE A 134 -13.10 -8.24 -21.86
CA ILE A 134 -14.34 -9.02 -21.77
C ILE A 134 -15.20 -8.84 -23.02
N ASP A 135 -15.35 -7.61 -23.52
CA ASP A 135 -16.09 -7.32 -24.75
C ASP A 135 -15.44 -8.02 -25.96
N ALA A 136 -14.11 -8.09 -25.97
CA ALA A 136 -13.34 -8.82 -26.97
C ALA A 136 -13.58 -10.33 -26.84
N LEU A 137 -13.51 -10.91 -25.63
CA LEU A 137 -13.78 -12.33 -25.38
C LEU A 137 -15.21 -12.76 -25.75
N ASN A 138 -16.18 -11.90 -25.48
CA ASN A 138 -17.60 -12.17 -25.74
C ASN A 138 -17.96 -11.95 -27.22
N LYS A 139 -17.08 -11.32 -28.00
CA LYS A 139 -17.21 -11.23 -29.45
C LYS A 139 -16.55 -12.41 -30.08
N ASP A 140 -17.17 -12.93 -31.13
CA ASP A 140 -16.48 -13.88 -31.97
C ASP A 140 -15.46 -13.14 -32.84
N GLN A 141 -14.25 -12.99 -32.30
CA GLN A 141 -13.20 -12.22 -32.97
C GLN A 141 -12.49 -13.03 -34.04
N CYS A 142 -12.19 -12.37 -35.16
CA CYS A 142 -11.28 -12.89 -36.17
C CYS A 142 -9.81 -12.59 -35.78
N TYR A 143 -8.87 -13.24 -36.46
CA TYR A 143 -7.44 -13.14 -36.14
C TYR A 143 -6.92 -11.68 -36.12
N ASP A 144 -7.27 -10.86 -37.10
CA ASP A 144 -6.81 -9.46 -37.18
C ASP A 144 -7.36 -8.61 -36.02
N GLU A 145 -8.55 -8.92 -35.54
CA GLU A 145 -9.15 -8.25 -34.38
C GLU A 145 -8.45 -8.64 -33.09
N ILE A 146 -8.05 -9.91 -32.96
CA ILE A 146 -7.27 -10.39 -31.81
C ILE A 146 -5.90 -9.74 -31.76
N VAL A 147 -5.20 -9.65 -32.90
CA VAL A 147 -3.89 -8.97 -33.00
C VAL A 147 -4.02 -7.49 -32.62
N LYS A 148 -5.02 -6.79 -33.15
CA LYS A 148 -5.31 -5.39 -32.76
C LYS A 148 -5.61 -5.26 -31.27
N THR A 149 -6.35 -6.20 -30.69
CA THR A 149 -6.63 -6.24 -29.26
C THR A 149 -5.34 -6.43 -28.46
N LEU A 150 -4.45 -7.35 -28.85
CA LEU A 150 -3.16 -7.56 -28.18
C LEU A 150 -2.21 -6.35 -28.32
N ASP A 151 -2.10 -5.77 -29.51
CA ASP A 151 -1.27 -4.58 -29.75
C ASP A 151 -1.74 -3.38 -28.93
N PHE A 152 -3.07 -3.18 -28.86
CA PHE A 152 -3.67 -2.16 -28.00
C PHE A 152 -3.27 -2.41 -26.54
N ILE A 153 -3.42 -3.64 -26.05
CA ILE A 153 -3.10 -4.02 -24.67
C ILE A 153 -1.61 -3.79 -24.35
N VAL A 154 -0.71 -4.18 -25.27
CA VAL A 154 0.75 -3.98 -25.11
C VAL A 154 1.10 -2.50 -25.09
N GLY A 155 0.55 -1.72 -26.04
CA GLY A 155 0.76 -0.27 -26.09
C GLY A 155 0.22 0.44 -24.85
N PHE A 156 -0.98 0.06 -24.41
CA PHE A 156 -1.61 0.58 -23.20
C PHE A 156 -0.78 0.28 -21.95
N SER A 157 -0.24 -0.94 -21.83
CA SER A 157 0.60 -1.34 -20.69
C SER A 157 1.94 -0.61 -20.65
N LYS A 158 2.57 -0.39 -21.82
CA LYS A 158 3.83 0.37 -21.93
C LYS A 158 3.67 1.84 -21.52
N ASN A 159 2.52 2.43 -21.81
CA ASN A 159 2.23 3.84 -21.56
C ASN A 159 1.77 4.12 -20.11
N ASN A 160 1.40 3.08 -19.35
CA ASN A 160 0.87 3.21 -17.98
C ASN A 160 1.74 2.40 -16.98
N LYS A 161 3.00 2.82 -16.78
CA LYS A 161 3.91 2.20 -15.81
C LYS A 161 3.64 2.72 -14.39
N HIS A 162 2.86 1.99 -13.62
CA HIS A 162 2.67 2.26 -12.19
C HIS A 162 3.07 1.01 -11.39
N GLU A 163 3.74 1.19 -10.25
CA GLU A 163 4.20 0.11 -9.35
C GLU A 163 3.08 -0.85 -8.91
N TYR A 164 1.82 -0.40 -8.98
CA TYR A 164 0.62 -1.17 -8.60
C TYR A 164 -0.02 -1.97 -9.77
N PHE A 165 0.40 -1.76 -11.02
CA PHE A 165 -0.20 -2.43 -12.20
C PHE A 165 0.26 -3.87 -12.40
N SER A 166 1.41 -4.24 -11.84
CA SER A 166 2.07 -5.49 -12.19
C SER A 166 1.25 -6.73 -11.84
N TYR A 167 0.43 -6.69 -10.80
CA TYR A 167 -0.28 -7.87 -10.30
C TYR A 167 -1.63 -8.09 -10.99
N VAL A 168 -2.38 -7.00 -11.23
CA VAL A 168 -3.78 -7.06 -11.64
C VAL A 168 -3.93 -7.07 -13.17
N SER A 169 -3.05 -6.40 -13.90
CA SER A 169 -3.00 -6.47 -15.38
C SER A 169 -2.62 -7.85 -15.89
N VAL A 170 -1.79 -8.57 -15.16
CA VAL A 170 -1.36 -9.93 -15.51
C VAL A 170 -2.52 -10.92 -15.59
N TYR A 171 -3.50 -10.81 -14.69
CA TYR A 171 -4.59 -11.78 -14.58
C TYR A 171 -5.53 -11.77 -15.81
N TRP A 172 -6.09 -10.62 -16.17
CA TRP A 172 -7.04 -10.53 -17.30
C TRP A 172 -6.39 -10.75 -18.65
N LEU A 173 -5.13 -10.35 -18.75
CA LEU A 173 -4.34 -10.45 -19.96
C LEU A 173 -3.91 -11.90 -20.21
N GLY A 174 -3.55 -12.64 -19.15
CA GLY A 174 -3.37 -14.08 -19.20
C GLY A 174 -4.66 -14.79 -19.63
N LEU A 175 -5.81 -14.38 -19.09
CA LEU A 175 -7.11 -14.94 -19.46
C LEU A 175 -7.45 -14.70 -20.95
N TYR A 176 -7.22 -13.49 -21.47
CA TYR A 176 -7.44 -13.18 -22.88
C TYR A 176 -6.53 -13.98 -23.80
N LEU A 177 -5.23 -13.99 -23.49
CA LEU A 177 -4.23 -14.69 -24.29
C LEU A 177 -4.55 -16.20 -24.34
N TYR A 178 -4.91 -16.79 -23.20
CA TYR A 178 -5.25 -18.21 -23.13
C TYR A 178 -6.48 -18.58 -23.98
N ASN A 179 -7.52 -17.75 -23.95
CA ASN A 179 -8.73 -17.97 -24.76
C ASN A 179 -8.50 -17.70 -26.26
N SER A 180 -7.66 -16.71 -26.58
CA SER A 180 -7.36 -16.32 -27.95
C SER A 180 -6.31 -17.23 -28.62
N ILE A 181 -5.46 -17.93 -27.84
CA ILE A 181 -4.41 -18.84 -28.35
C ILE A 181 -4.99 -19.90 -29.30
N LEU A 182 -6.20 -20.38 -29.04
CA LEU A 182 -6.88 -21.37 -29.88
C LEU A 182 -7.19 -20.85 -31.30
N LYS A 183 -7.22 -19.53 -31.48
CA LYS A 183 -7.52 -18.86 -32.76
C LYS A 183 -6.24 -18.42 -33.50
N PHE A 184 -5.08 -18.47 -32.86
CA PHE A 184 -3.79 -18.19 -33.51
C PHE A 184 -3.27 -19.42 -34.27
N LYS A 185 -2.91 -19.23 -35.54
CA LYS A 185 -2.27 -20.27 -36.36
C LYS A 185 -0.74 -20.24 -36.25
N ASN A 186 -0.15 -19.08 -35.98
CA ASN A 186 1.30 -18.89 -35.89
C ASN A 186 1.78 -18.93 -34.43
N ARG A 187 2.57 -19.95 -34.07
CA ARG A 187 3.08 -20.13 -32.71
C ARG A 187 4.20 -19.15 -32.34
N GLU A 188 4.94 -18.63 -33.31
CA GLU A 188 6.03 -17.67 -33.04
C GLU A 188 5.49 -16.30 -32.63
N GLU A 189 4.38 -15.86 -33.21
CA GLU A 189 3.73 -14.60 -32.82
C GLU A 189 3.18 -14.66 -31.39
N ILE A 190 2.51 -15.76 -31.02
CA ILE A 190 2.07 -15.98 -29.63
C ILE A 190 3.26 -15.89 -28.68
N ARG A 191 4.37 -16.53 -29.05
CA ARG A 191 5.59 -16.53 -28.24
C ARG A 191 6.17 -15.11 -28.11
N SER A 192 6.20 -14.33 -29.18
CA SER A 192 6.63 -12.93 -29.16
C SER A 192 5.78 -12.09 -28.19
N TYR A 193 4.45 -12.24 -28.23
CA TYR A 193 3.57 -11.58 -27.27
C TYR A 193 3.84 -12.05 -25.83
N LYS A 194 3.99 -13.35 -25.58
CA LYS A 194 4.32 -13.88 -24.25
C LYS A 194 5.64 -13.32 -23.70
N GLU A 195 6.67 -13.24 -24.54
CA GLU A 195 7.98 -12.69 -24.17
C GLU A 195 7.90 -11.19 -23.88
N MET A 196 7.22 -10.41 -24.72
CA MET A 196 6.97 -8.98 -24.46
C MET A 196 6.20 -8.74 -23.17
N LEU A 197 5.16 -9.54 -22.93
CA LEU A 197 4.32 -9.42 -21.74
C LEU A 197 5.06 -9.85 -20.47
N SER A 198 5.86 -10.91 -20.53
CA SER A 198 6.71 -11.34 -19.42
C SER A 198 7.77 -10.30 -19.05
N GLY A 199 8.30 -9.56 -20.04
CA GLY A 199 9.20 -8.45 -19.79
C GLY A 199 8.52 -7.21 -19.19
N LEU A 200 7.25 -6.97 -19.53
CA LEU A 200 6.45 -5.88 -18.95
C LEU A 200 5.92 -6.21 -17.56
N PHE A 201 5.72 -7.50 -17.28
CA PHE A 201 5.15 -7.99 -16.02
C PHE A 201 5.99 -9.14 -15.44
N PRO A 202 7.09 -8.84 -14.73
CA PRO A 202 8.06 -9.85 -14.29
C PRO A 202 7.48 -10.92 -13.35
N CYS A 203 6.41 -10.58 -12.62
CA CYS A 203 5.71 -11.50 -11.71
C CYS A 203 4.60 -12.32 -12.40
N GLY A 204 4.33 -12.09 -13.69
CA GLY A 204 3.27 -12.76 -14.44
C GLY A 204 3.72 -14.04 -15.16
N LYS A 205 2.84 -15.04 -15.24
CA LYS A 205 3.06 -16.29 -15.97
C LYS A 205 2.21 -16.30 -17.25
N PHE A 206 2.84 -16.18 -18.41
CA PHE A 206 2.19 -16.15 -19.74
C PHE A 206 2.62 -17.29 -20.64
#